data_AF-A0A7C4YAT4-F1
#
_entry.id   AF-A0A7C4YAT4-F1
#
_cell.length_a   1.000
_cell.length_b   1.000
_cell.length_c   1.000
_cell.angle_alpha   90.00
_cell.angle_beta   90.00
_cell.angle_gamma   90.00
#
_symmetry.space_group_name_H-M   'P 1'
#
loop_
_entity.id
_entity.type
_entity.pdbx_description
1 polymer ?
#
loop_
_entity_poly.entity_id
_entity_poly.type
_entity_poly.pdbx_seq_one_letter_code
_entity_poly.pdbx_strand_id
1 'polypeptide(L)'
;MILIMLLGVLKTGLYNLSFNLSQFNFTIENGYDRIRRIDMLSTTDTGAPELPVKSLNFIHPNGTRVKDIEILSLSLIPVEGTYNIYPAQPPIRLDGSGIPL
;
A
#
# COMPACT_ATOMS: atom_id res chain seq x y z
N MET A 1 -15.19 -32.26 -38.81
CA MET A 1 -14.00 -31.94 -38.00
C MET A 1 -14.36 -30.74 -37.14
N ILE A 2 -14.71 -30.98 -35.86
CA ILE A 2 -15.17 -29.92 -34.95
C ILE A 2 -13.94 -29.39 -34.22
N LEU A 3 -13.59 -28.14 -34.50
CA LEU A 3 -12.54 -27.42 -33.80
C LEU A 3 -13.09 -26.98 -32.43
N ILE A 4 -12.69 -27.70 -31.38
CA ILE A 4 -12.92 -27.25 -30.01
C ILE A 4 -11.95 -26.08 -29.78
N MET A 5 -12.42 -24.85 -29.91
CA MET A 5 -11.72 -23.69 -29.36
C MET A 5 -11.68 -23.89 -27.84
N LEU A 6 -10.52 -24.25 -27.33
CA LEU A 6 -10.22 -24.20 -25.91
C LEU A 6 -10.26 -22.72 -25.50
N LEU A 7 -11.44 -22.23 -25.09
CA LEU A 7 -11.59 -20.94 -24.45
C LEU A 7 -10.73 -20.96 -23.18
N GLY A 8 -9.55 -20.35 -23.25
CA GLY A 8 -8.70 -20.14 -22.11
C GLY A 8 -9.48 -19.38 -21.04
N VAL A 9 -9.82 -20.06 -19.95
CA VAL A 9 -10.52 -19.43 -18.82
C VAL A 9 -9.54 -18.47 -18.16
N LEU A 10 -9.75 -17.16 -18.34
CA LEU A 10 -9.05 -16.14 -17.56
C LEU A 10 -9.45 -16.35 -16.10
N LYS A 11 -8.52 -16.88 -15.27
CA LYS A 11 -8.74 -16.94 -13.83
C LYS A 11 -8.59 -15.52 -13.26
N THR A 12 -9.71 -14.91 -12.90
CA THR A 12 -9.75 -13.62 -12.19
C THR A 12 -9.80 -13.87 -10.69
N GLY A 13 -8.82 -13.39 -9.93
CA GLY A 13 -8.90 -13.37 -8.46
C GLY A 13 -9.58 -12.08 -8.00
N LEU A 14 -10.71 -12.18 -7.31
CA LEU A 14 -11.33 -11.02 -6.66
C LEU A 14 -10.81 -10.91 -5.23
N TYR A 15 -10.41 -9.69 -4.84
CA TYR A 15 -9.94 -9.41 -3.50
C TYR A 15 -10.52 -8.08 -3.01
N ASN A 16 -11.18 -8.10 -1.86
CA ASN A 16 -11.82 -6.93 -1.27
C ASN A 16 -10.99 -6.40 -0.11
N LEU A 17 -10.74 -5.09 -0.12
CA LEU A 17 -10.13 -4.35 0.96
C LEU A 17 -11.12 -3.37 1.57
N SER A 18 -11.12 -3.26 2.89
CA SER A 18 -11.88 -2.24 3.61
C SER A 18 -11.09 -1.81 4.85
N PHE A 19 -11.17 -0.52 5.15
CA PHE A 19 -10.46 0.12 6.23
C PHE A 19 -11.42 0.94 7.08
N ASN A 20 -11.19 0.95 8.38
CA ASN A 20 -11.89 1.83 9.31
C ASN A 20 -10.89 2.82 9.92
N LEU A 21 -11.29 4.09 10.08
CA LEU A 21 -10.42 5.13 10.63
C LEU A 21 -9.88 4.77 12.03
N SER A 22 -10.66 4.06 12.85
CA SER A 22 -10.24 3.60 14.18
C SER A 22 -9.07 2.60 14.17
N GLN A 23 -8.73 2.04 13.02
CA GLN A 23 -7.57 1.14 12.85
C GLN A 23 -6.26 1.90 12.67
N PHE A 24 -6.32 3.22 12.48
CA PHE A 24 -5.16 4.09 12.31
C PHE A 24 -4.88 4.83 13.61
N ASN A 25 -3.60 5.01 13.90
CA ASN A 25 -3.11 5.79 15.00
C ASN A 25 -2.58 7.12 14.48
N PHE A 26 -3.06 8.21 15.07
CA PHE A 26 -2.66 9.59 14.77
C PHE A 26 -1.85 10.10 15.94
N THR A 27 -0.59 10.44 15.68
CA THR A 27 0.35 10.93 16.69
C THR A 27 1.07 12.17 16.19
N ILE A 28 1.59 12.99 17.08
CA ILE A 28 2.49 14.09 16.73
C ILE A 28 3.94 13.63 16.93
N GLU A 29 4.78 13.81 15.92
CA GLU A 29 6.21 13.51 15.97
C GLU A 29 6.99 14.67 15.36
N ASN A 30 7.92 15.27 16.11
CA ASN A 30 8.71 16.44 15.69
C ASN A 30 7.86 17.63 15.17
N GLY A 31 6.64 17.80 15.67
CA GLY A 31 5.71 18.86 15.25
C GLY A 31 4.91 18.56 13.98
N TYR A 32 5.02 17.35 13.44
CA TYR A 32 4.24 16.87 12.30
C TYR A 32 3.22 15.81 12.73
N ASP A 33 2.13 15.72 11.97
CA ASP A 33 1.14 14.66 12.07
C ASP A 33 1.69 13.37 11.48
N ARG A 34 1.66 12.28 12.24
CA ARG A 34 2.10 10.97 11.76
C ARG A 34 0.97 9.96 11.90
N ILE A 35 0.62 9.36 10.77
CA ILE A 35 -0.46 8.40 10.65
C ILE A 35 0.16 7.02 10.47
N ARG A 36 -0.14 6.11 11.39
CA ARG A 36 0.43 4.74 11.39
C ARG A 36 -0.64 3.69 11.58
N ARG A 37 -0.31 2.48 11.13
CA ARG A 37 -1.05 1.27 11.43
C ARG A 37 -0.08 0.10 11.52
N ILE A 38 -0.27 -0.77 12.52
CA ILE A 38 0.74 -1.76 12.93
C ILE A 38 1.12 -2.80 11.85
N ASP A 39 0.24 -3.06 10.88
CA ASP A 39 0.41 -4.05 9.81
C ASP A 39 0.55 -3.40 8.41
N MET A 40 0.98 -2.13 8.37
CA MET A 40 1.21 -1.37 7.14
C MET A 40 2.62 -0.79 7.14
N LEU A 41 3.18 -0.71 5.94
CA LEU A 41 4.44 -0.01 5.69
C LEU A 41 4.14 1.47 5.46
N SER A 42 5.17 2.31 5.41
CA SER A 42 5.04 3.71 5.03
C SER A 42 5.46 3.93 3.58
N THR A 43 4.96 5.00 2.95
CA THR A 43 5.51 5.52 1.70
C THR A 43 7.00 5.87 1.86
N THR A 44 7.77 5.68 0.79
CA THR A 44 9.25 5.77 0.85
C THR A 44 9.82 6.94 0.05
N ASP A 45 8.97 7.78 -0.55
CA ASP A 45 9.42 8.93 -1.34
C ASP A 45 9.93 10.03 -0.41
N THR A 46 11.26 10.17 -0.33
CA THR A 46 11.91 10.98 0.70
C THR A 46 11.49 12.45 0.61
N GLY A 47 11.06 13.02 1.74
CA GLY A 47 10.57 14.39 1.83
C GLY A 47 9.08 14.56 1.49
N ALA A 48 8.46 13.59 0.81
CA ALA A 48 7.01 13.59 0.59
C ALA A 48 6.27 13.15 1.87
N PRO A 49 4.95 13.44 2.00
CA PRO A 49 4.13 12.95 3.10
C PRO A 49 4.24 11.44 3.31
N GLU A 50 4.61 11.04 4.53
CA GLU A 50 4.64 9.64 4.95
C GLU A 50 3.20 9.15 5.24
N LEU A 51 2.70 8.24 4.41
CA LEU A 51 1.37 7.65 4.55
C LEU A 51 1.44 6.12 4.68
N PRO A 52 0.51 5.50 5.42
CA PRO A 52 0.47 4.05 5.56
C PRO A 52 0.01 3.38 4.25
N VAL A 53 0.70 2.30 3.87
CA VAL A 53 0.49 1.51 2.66
C VAL A 53 0.34 0.04 3.02
N LYS A 54 -0.69 -0.61 2.46
CA LYS A 54 -0.88 -2.06 2.59
C LYS A 54 -0.27 -2.78 1.40
N SER A 55 0.80 -3.53 1.64
CA SER A 55 1.33 -4.48 0.66
C SER A 55 0.52 -5.77 0.66
N LEU A 56 0.02 -6.16 -0.51
CA LEU A 56 -0.66 -7.43 -0.72
C LEU A 56 0.23 -8.37 -1.52
N ASN A 57 0.32 -9.62 -1.08
CA ASN A 57 1.08 -10.66 -1.76
C ASN A 57 0.12 -11.74 -2.25
N PHE A 58 0.21 -12.07 -3.54
CA PHE A 58 -0.63 -13.07 -4.17
C PHE A 58 0.21 -14.21 -4.73
N ILE A 59 -0.22 -15.45 -4.51
CA ILE A 59 0.35 -16.62 -5.17
C ILE A 59 -0.35 -16.77 -6.52
N HIS A 60 0.44 -16.82 -7.60
CA HIS A 60 -0.07 -17.16 -8.92
C HIS A 60 0.42 -18.54 -9.36
N PRO A 61 -0.33 -19.25 -10.22
CA PRO A 61 0.12 -20.54 -10.76
C PRO A 61 1.50 -20.45 -11.44
N ASN A 62 2.22 -21.56 -11.45
CA ASN A 62 3.49 -21.64 -12.18
C ASN A 62 3.27 -21.42 -13.68
N GLY A 63 4.16 -20.67 -14.32
CA GLY A 63 4.09 -20.34 -15.75
C GLY A 63 3.09 -19.24 -16.12
N THR A 64 2.34 -18.67 -15.17
CA THR A 64 1.46 -17.53 -15.43
C THR A 64 2.13 -16.21 -15.08
N ARG A 65 1.66 -15.12 -15.68
CA ARG A 65 2.06 -13.75 -15.35
C ARG A 65 0.82 -12.93 -15.05
N VAL A 66 0.94 -12.00 -14.11
CA VAL A 66 -0.08 -10.97 -13.88
C VAL A 66 -0.11 -10.09 -15.12
N LYS A 67 -1.27 -10.00 -15.77
CA LYS A 67 -1.48 -9.13 -16.93
C LYS A 67 -1.78 -7.71 -16.50
N ASP A 68 -2.72 -7.58 -15.55
CA ASP A 68 -3.21 -6.29 -15.07
C ASP A 68 -3.80 -6.43 -13.66
N ILE A 69 -3.95 -5.30 -12.97
CA ILE A 69 -4.67 -5.16 -11.70
C ILE A 69 -5.67 -4.02 -11.88
N GLU A 70 -6.95 -4.34 -11.83
CA GLU A 70 -8.03 -3.38 -12.01
C GLU A 70 -8.75 -3.11 -10.69
N ILE A 71 -8.99 -1.84 -10.40
CA ILE A 71 -9.88 -1.44 -9.30
C ILE A 71 -11.31 -1.46 -9.82
N LEU A 72 -12.06 -2.50 -9.47
CA LEU A 72 -13.45 -2.66 -9.93
C LEU A 72 -14.43 -1.72 -9.20
N SER A 73 -14.11 -1.36 -7.96
CA SER A 73 -14.91 -0.46 -7.14
C SER A 73 -14.04 0.25 -6.12
N LEU A 74 -14.31 1.53 -5.88
CA LEU A 74 -13.58 2.36 -4.93
C LEU A 74 -14.57 3.26 -4.18
N SER A 75 -14.48 3.24 -2.86
CA SER A 75 -15.17 4.18 -1.99
C SER A 75 -14.14 4.95 -1.18
N LEU A 76 -14.16 6.28 -1.28
CA LEU A 76 -13.26 7.15 -0.54
C LEU A 76 -14.03 7.87 0.57
N ILE A 77 -13.42 7.95 1.75
CA ILE A 77 -13.97 8.69 2.88
C ILE A 77 -12.97 9.80 3.21
N PRO A 78 -13.34 11.08 3.09
CA PRO A 78 -12.46 12.17 3.49
C PRO A 78 -12.22 12.12 5.00
N VAL A 79 -10.98 12.39 5.40
CA VAL A 79 -10.62 12.57 6.81
C VAL A 79 -10.54 14.06 7.07
N GLU A 80 -11.55 14.58 7.78
CA GLU A 80 -11.67 16.01 8.07
C GLU A 80 -10.51 16.53 8.93
N GLY A 81 -9.97 17.68 8.56
CA GLY A 81 -8.90 18.33 9.31
C GLY A 81 -7.87 19.02 8.41
N THR A 82 -6.94 19.73 9.04
CA THR A 82 -5.71 20.22 8.39
C THR A 82 -4.55 19.44 8.96
N TYR A 83 -3.79 18.78 8.10
CA TYR A 83 -2.69 17.92 8.50
C TYR A 83 -1.37 18.40 7.91
N ASN A 84 -0.35 18.46 8.75
CA ASN A 84 1.03 18.66 8.34
C ASN A 84 1.77 17.33 8.47
N ILE A 85 1.64 16.48 7.46
CA ILE A 85 2.06 15.07 7.54
C ILE A 85 3.60 14.96 7.62
N TYR A 86 4.06 14.08 8.50
CA TYR A 86 5.47 13.77 8.71
C TYR A 86 6.15 13.39 7.39
N PRO A 87 7.28 14.01 7.02
CA PRO A 87 7.95 13.72 5.76
C PRO A 87 8.67 12.37 5.82
N ALA A 88 8.50 11.53 4.81
CA ALA A 88 9.19 10.25 4.71
C ALA A 88 10.71 10.46 4.72
N GLN A 89 11.40 9.67 5.54
CA GLN A 89 12.85 9.78 5.74
C GLN A 89 13.59 8.77 4.85
N PRO A 90 14.84 9.08 4.46
CA PRO A 90 15.67 8.11 3.77
C PRO A 90 15.94 6.89 4.68
N PRO A 91 16.18 5.69 4.11
CA PRO A 91 16.52 4.52 4.89
C PRO A 91 17.85 4.74 5.63
N ILE A 92 17.86 4.41 6.92
CA ILE A 92 19.06 4.47 7.75
C ILE A 92 19.65 3.07 7.85
N ARG A 93 20.98 2.97 7.74
CA ARG A 93 21.68 1.70 7.98
C ARG A 93 21.57 1.31 9.44
N LEU A 94 21.25 0.04 9.69
CA LEU A 94 21.12 -0.50 11.04
C LEU A 94 22.47 -0.57 11.79
N ASP A 95 23.59 -0.46 11.08
CA ASP A 95 24.94 -0.39 11.65
C ASP A 95 25.30 1.00 12.22
N GLY A 96 24.38 1.97 12.14
CA GLY A 96 24.58 3.34 12.65
C GLY A 96 25.49 4.22 11.79
N SER A 97 26.05 3.71 10.69
CA SER A 97 26.98 4.45 9.82
C SER A 97 26.29 5.49 8.91
N GLY A 98 24.96 5.58 8.95
CA GLY A 98 24.14 6.38 8.03
C GLY A 98 23.53 7.66 8.62
N ILE A 99 23.93 8.12 9.79
CA ILE A 99 23.40 9.37 10.39
C ILE A 99 24.08 10.56 9.67
N PRO A 100 23.35 11.40 8.91
CA PRO A 100 23.89 12.69 8.49
C PRO A 100 23.98 13.59 9.72
N LEU A 101 25.16 14.15 9.98
CA LEU A 101 25.40 15.19 10.99
C LEU A 101 24.55 16.43 10.74
#